data_AF-L5L0N8-F1
#
_entry.id   AF-L5L0N8-F1
#
_cell.length_a   1.000
_cell.length_b   1.000
_cell.length_c   1.000
_cell.angle_alpha   90.00
_cell.angle_beta   90.00
_cell.angle_gamma   90.00
#
_symmetry.space_group_name_H-M   'P 1'
#
loop_
_entity.id
_entity.type
_entity.pdbx_description
1 polymer ?
#
loop_
_entity_poly.entity_id
_entity_poly.type
_entity_poly.pdbx_seq_one_letter_code
_entity_poly.pdbx_strand_id
1 'polypeptide(L)'
;MNFLKSYWKGHYSSPNEKESSFRAQHSHGLSMARGPKKHLKWVAAPKHWMLDKLTGVFAPHPSISSHKLKESLPLIIFLRNSLKYALTGDEVKKICMQRFIKIDGQVQTDVTYPAGFMDVISIDKIRENYCLLCDTKGHFTVREITTEEAKHKLCKIDLETGKITDFIKFDTGNLCMVTGSANLGRIGVITNRERHPGSCDVVHVKDANGNSFATRLSNIFVIGKGNNQGISLPCGKGIHLTIAKDRDKRLAAKQSSG
;
A
#
# COMPACT_ATOMS: atom_id res chain seq x y z
N MET A 1 13.75 92.46 -23.21
CA MET A 1 14.17 92.42 -24.62
C MET A 1 15.28 91.37 -24.74
N ASN A 2 15.02 90.29 -25.49
CA ASN A 2 15.99 89.41 -26.17
C ASN A 2 16.95 88.57 -25.30
N PHE A 3 17.35 87.32 -25.59
CA PHE A 3 16.93 86.26 -26.52
C PHE A 3 17.74 84.99 -26.11
N LEU A 4 17.11 83.82 -26.16
CA LEU A 4 17.60 82.48 -26.58
C LEU A 4 19.00 81.91 -26.26
N LYS A 5 18.92 80.70 -25.67
CA LYS A 5 19.58 79.41 -25.97
C LYS A 5 20.85 79.41 -26.84
N SER A 6 21.88 78.69 -26.36
CA SER A 6 22.52 77.54 -27.05
C SER A 6 23.88 77.24 -26.41
N TYR A 7 24.12 76.01 -25.91
CA TYR A 7 25.46 75.41 -25.92
C TYR A 7 25.34 73.87 -25.98
N TRP A 8 25.41 73.38 -27.21
CA TRP A 8 26.21 72.25 -27.74
C TRP A 8 26.53 70.99 -26.89
N LYS A 9 26.06 69.86 -27.45
CA LYS A 9 26.68 68.52 -27.52
C LYS A 9 28.20 68.63 -27.75
N GLY A 10 29.12 67.78 -27.29
CA GLY A 10 29.11 66.42 -26.75
C GLY A 10 30.42 65.77 -27.21
N HIS A 11 31.13 65.06 -26.34
CA HIS A 11 32.21 64.14 -26.73
C HIS A 11 32.25 62.94 -25.78
N TYR A 12 32.35 61.77 -26.40
CA TYR A 12 32.34 60.42 -25.82
C TYR A 12 33.56 60.13 -24.93
N SER A 13 33.31 59.41 -23.82
CA SER A 13 34.24 58.42 -23.24
C SER A 13 33.41 57.28 -22.63
N SER A 14 33.74 56.05 -23.03
CA SER A 14 33.07 54.79 -22.68
C SER A 14 33.26 54.38 -21.21
N PRO A 15 32.43 53.45 -20.70
CA PRO A 15 32.05 53.35 -19.29
C PRO A 15 32.99 52.46 -18.48
N ASN A 16 33.30 52.85 -17.24
CA ASN A 16 33.98 51.94 -16.30
C ASN A 16 33.33 51.95 -14.91
N GLU A 17 32.96 50.74 -14.49
CA GLU A 17 32.99 50.23 -13.11
C GLU A 17 32.10 50.89 -12.04
N LYS A 18 30.76 50.87 -12.15
CA LYS A 18 29.88 50.91 -10.95
C LYS A 18 28.57 50.10 -11.07
N GLU A 19 28.52 49.04 -11.88
CA GLU A 19 27.42 48.04 -11.84
C GLU A 19 27.88 46.75 -11.17
N SER A 20 28.20 46.84 -9.88
CA SER A 20 28.47 45.66 -9.04
C SER A 20 27.93 45.87 -7.63
N SER A 21 26.64 46.16 -7.49
CA SER A 21 25.99 46.16 -6.16
C SER A 21 24.49 45.81 -6.12
N PHE A 22 23.86 45.42 -7.24
CA PHE A 22 22.44 44.99 -7.24
C PHE A 22 22.25 43.57 -7.80
N ARG A 23 23.00 42.60 -7.28
CA ARG A 23 22.63 41.17 -7.45
C ARG A 23 23.16 40.27 -6.32
N ALA A 24 22.66 40.53 -5.13
CA ALA A 24 22.44 39.52 -4.10
C ALA A 24 20.99 39.77 -3.65
N GLN A 25 20.03 38.85 -3.64
CA GLN A 25 20.05 37.50 -3.12
C GLN A 25 18.86 36.73 -3.72
N HIS A 26 19.10 35.73 -4.58
CA HIS A 26 18.25 34.56 -4.61
C HIS A 26 19.13 33.39 -4.19
N SER A 27 19.24 33.24 -2.87
CA SER A 27 19.65 31.99 -2.27
C SER A 27 18.69 30.91 -2.78
N HIS A 28 19.18 29.99 -3.62
CA HIS A 28 18.61 28.66 -3.68
C HIS A 28 18.91 27.97 -2.34
N GLY A 29 18.13 28.35 -1.32
CA GLY A 29 18.15 27.69 -0.03
C GLY A 29 17.47 26.34 -0.15
N LEU A 30 18.26 25.28 -0.24
CA LEU A 30 17.78 23.94 0.11
C LEU A 30 18.72 23.33 1.16
N SER A 31 18.71 23.87 2.38
CA SER A 31 19.18 23.09 3.53
C SER A 31 18.04 22.22 4.04
N MET A 32 17.88 21.02 3.48
CA MET A 32 17.18 19.92 4.15
C MET A 32 18.23 18.84 4.44
N ALA A 33 18.40 18.31 5.65
CA ALA A 33 17.35 17.83 6.54
C ALA A 33 17.74 17.95 8.02
N ARG A 34 16.75 18.05 8.92
CA ARG A 34 16.89 17.55 10.30
C ARG A 34 15.63 16.79 10.73
N GLY A 35 15.72 15.46 10.72
CA GLY A 35 14.74 14.54 11.32
C GLY A 35 13.78 13.81 10.36
N PRO A 36 12.93 12.92 10.90
CA PRO A 36 11.94 12.16 10.13
C PRO A 36 10.92 13.05 9.40
N LYS A 37 10.59 12.70 8.16
CA LYS A 37 9.55 13.39 7.38
C LYS A 37 8.17 13.02 7.93
N LYS A 38 7.27 14.01 8.02
CA LYS A 38 5.90 13.85 8.54
C LYS A 38 4.81 13.81 7.45
N HIS A 39 5.16 14.13 6.22
CA HIS A 39 4.20 14.30 5.12
C HIS A 39 4.55 13.37 3.96
N LEU A 40 3.51 12.77 3.36
CA LEU A 40 3.61 11.96 2.16
C LEU A 40 2.94 12.69 1.00
N LYS A 41 3.70 12.94 -0.07
CA LYS A 41 3.13 13.50 -1.30
C LYS A 41 2.28 12.46 -2.00
N TRP A 42 1.17 12.90 -2.58
CA TRP A 42 0.20 12.02 -3.21
C TRP A 42 0.78 11.17 -4.35
N VAL A 43 1.56 11.82 -5.22
CA VAL A 43 2.27 11.15 -6.33
C VAL A 43 3.34 10.16 -5.88
N ALA A 44 3.82 10.28 -4.64
CA ALA A 44 4.80 9.38 -4.03
C ALA A 44 4.14 8.29 -3.17
N ALA A 45 2.81 8.30 -3.04
CA ALA A 45 2.08 7.29 -2.31
C ALA A 45 2.19 5.92 -3.01
N PRO A 46 2.07 4.82 -2.26
CA PRO A 46 2.04 3.49 -2.85
C PRO A 46 0.93 3.34 -3.90
N LYS A 47 1.30 2.82 -5.08
CA LYS A 47 0.37 2.67 -6.22
C LYS A 47 -0.82 1.78 -5.91
N HIS A 48 -0.64 0.81 -5.02
CA HIS A 48 -1.67 -0.16 -4.66
C HIS A 48 -2.81 0.42 -3.82
N TRP A 49 -2.68 1.67 -3.35
CA TRP A 49 -3.76 2.39 -2.68
C TRP A 49 -4.82 2.96 -3.65
N MET A 50 -4.55 2.92 -4.97
CA MET A 50 -5.45 3.42 -6.01
C MET A 50 -5.96 4.86 -5.76
N LEU A 51 -5.09 5.73 -5.26
CA LEU A 51 -5.48 7.12 -5.05
C LEU A 51 -5.49 7.88 -6.38
N ASP A 52 -6.54 8.66 -6.63
CA ASP A 52 -6.64 9.51 -7.81
C ASP A 52 -5.59 10.62 -7.79
N LYS A 53 -5.08 11.03 -8.96
CA LYS A 53 -3.97 12.00 -9.05
C LYS A 53 -4.40 13.45 -8.85
N LEU A 54 -5.68 13.77 -8.97
CA LEU A 54 -6.17 15.15 -9.06
C LEU A 54 -6.82 15.65 -7.77
N THR A 55 -7.36 14.74 -6.95
CA THR A 55 -8.13 15.12 -5.75
C THR A 55 -7.35 15.85 -4.66
N GLY A 56 -6.02 15.79 -4.65
CA GLY A 56 -5.23 16.47 -3.63
C GLY A 56 -3.72 16.34 -3.77
N VAL A 57 -2.99 17.11 -2.95
CA VAL A 57 -1.52 17.18 -2.99
C VAL A 57 -0.85 16.18 -2.04
N PHE A 58 -1.51 15.84 -0.93
CA PHE A 58 -0.95 14.99 0.14
C PHE A 58 -1.77 13.73 0.35
N ALA A 59 -1.09 12.59 0.40
CA ALA A 59 -1.69 11.33 0.80
C ALA A 59 -1.60 11.16 2.33
N PRO A 60 -2.46 10.30 2.92
CA PRO A 60 -2.30 9.88 4.30
C PRO A 60 -0.91 9.30 4.51
N HIS A 61 -0.11 9.92 5.39
CA HIS A 61 1.15 9.34 5.83
C HIS A 61 0.84 8.34 6.93
N PRO A 62 1.08 7.03 6.73
CA PRO A 62 0.74 6.05 7.76
C PRO A 62 1.58 6.29 9.01
N SER A 63 1.00 5.99 10.17
CA SER A 63 1.75 5.99 11.43
C SER A 63 2.76 4.85 11.46
N ILE A 64 3.71 4.94 12.38
CA ILE A 64 4.71 3.89 12.58
C ILE A 64 4.04 2.76 13.36
N SER A 65 4.02 1.57 12.78
CA SER A 65 3.46 0.36 13.41
C SER A 65 4.16 -0.88 12.83
N SER A 66 3.61 -2.06 13.10
CA SER A 66 4.12 -3.38 12.71
C SER A 66 4.33 -3.54 11.21
N HIS A 67 3.52 -2.86 10.39
CA HIS A 67 3.57 -2.98 8.93
C HIS A 67 4.30 -1.81 8.28
N LYS A 68 5.05 -2.09 7.21
CA LYS A 68 5.77 -1.05 6.46
C LYS A 68 4.80 -0.16 5.69
N LEU A 69 5.16 1.11 5.49
CA LEU A 69 4.37 2.08 4.72
C LEU A 69 3.96 1.57 3.32
N LYS A 70 4.88 0.86 2.64
CA LYS A 70 4.64 0.33 1.29
C LYS A 70 3.88 -1.00 1.26
N GLU A 71 3.73 -1.66 2.41
CA GLU A 71 3.12 -3.00 2.55
C GLU A 71 1.87 -2.94 3.46
N SER A 72 1.27 -1.75 3.58
CA SER A 72 0.08 -1.52 4.41
C SER A 72 -0.95 -0.68 3.69
N LEU A 73 -2.14 -0.61 4.27
CA LEU A 73 -3.28 0.20 3.90
C LEU A 73 -3.72 1.02 5.13
N PRO A 74 -3.59 2.35 5.08
CA PRO A 74 -4.10 3.22 6.14
C PRO A 74 -5.60 3.06 6.34
N LEU A 75 -6.04 3.10 7.60
CA LEU A 75 -7.45 2.94 7.97
C LEU A 75 -8.38 3.95 7.26
N ILE A 76 -7.91 5.17 7.01
CA ILE A 76 -8.61 6.17 6.19
C ILE A 76 -8.87 5.74 4.76
N ILE A 77 -7.93 5.04 4.12
CA ILE A 77 -8.11 4.56 2.75
C ILE A 77 -9.08 3.39 2.76
N PHE A 78 -8.98 2.50 3.76
CA PHE A 78 -9.89 1.38 3.93
C PHE A 78 -11.36 1.84 4.08
N LEU A 79 -11.65 2.76 5.00
CA LEU A 79 -13.03 3.20 5.28
C LEU A 79 -13.62 4.09 4.18
N ARG A 80 -12.80 4.97 3.59
CA ARG A 80 -13.27 5.95 2.60
C ARG A 80 -13.28 5.38 1.18
N ASN A 81 -12.19 4.77 0.74
CA ASN A 81 -12.02 4.36 -0.65
C ASN A 81 -12.50 2.93 -0.90
N SER A 82 -12.22 1.99 0.01
CA SER A 82 -12.58 0.58 -0.16
C SER A 82 -14.04 0.30 0.24
N LEU A 83 -14.43 0.63 1.48
CA LEU A 83 -15.79 0.37 1.99
C LEU A 83 -16.81 1.48 1.67
N LYS A 84 -16.34 2.70 1.39
CA LYS A 84 -17.19 3.88 1.10
C LYS A 84 -18.18 4.24 2.22
N TYR A 85 -17.82 3.98 3.48
CA TYR A 85 -18.61 4.40 4.65
C TYR A 85 -18.42 5.89 4.99
N ALA A 86 -17.33 6.48 4.52
CA ALA A 86 -17.05 7.89 4.64
C ALA A 86 -16.77 8.48 3.26
N LEU A 87 -17.14 9.74 3.07
CA LEU A 87 -16.81 10.55 1.90
C LEU A 87 -15.54 11.37 2.17
N THR A 88 -15.36 11.85 3.40
CA THR A 88 -14.27 12.75 3.79
C THR A 88 -13.37 12.18 4.89
N GLY A 89 -12.17 12.75 5.06
CA GLY A 89 -11.25 12.33 6.13
C GLY A 89 -11.77 12.65 7.55
N ASP A 90 -12.53 13.72 7.69
CA ASP A 90 -13.12 14.11 8.98
C ASP A 90 -14.24 13.17 9.42
N GLU A 91 -15.03 12.64 8.48
CA GLU A 91 -16.00 11.59 8.76
C GLU A 91 -15.31 10.31 9.24
N VAL A 92 -14.21 9.91 8.60
CA VAL A 92 -13.41 8.78 9.09
C VAL A 92 -12.94 9.02 10.52
N LYS A 93 -12.45 10.23 10.82
CA LYS A 93 -12.03 10.59 12.18
C LYS A 93 -13.19 10.45 13.17
N LYS A 94 -14.40 10.89 12.81
CA LYS A 94 -15.60 10.71 13.66
C LYS A 94 -15.89 9.22 13.91
N ILE A 95 -15.80 8.37 12.88
CA ILE A 95 -16.01 6.91 13.03
C ILE A 95 -14.95 6.30 13.97
N CYS A 96 -13.66 6.62 13.77
CA CYS A 96 -12.59 6.09 14.63
C CYS A 96 -12.70 6.57 16.09
N MET A 97 -13.11 7.82 16.32
CA MET A 97 -13.29 8.36 17.68
C MET A 97 -14.46 7.71 18.43
N GLN A 98 -15.43 7.13 17.73
CA GLN A 98 -16.52 6.36 18.35
C GLN A 98 -16.07 4.98 18.87
N ARG A 99 -14.81 4.57 18.62
CA ARG A 99 -14.22 3.32 19.13
C ARG A 99 -14.92 2.03 18.67
N PHE A 100 -15.61 2.07 17.54
CA PHE A 100 -16.28 0.90 16.95
C PHE A 100 -15.39 0.04 16.05
N ILE A 101 -14.24 0.55 15.65
CA ILE A 101 -13.31 -0.15 14.78
C ILE A 101 -12.27 -0.84 15.66
N LYS A 102 -12.14 -2.15 15.47
CA LYS A 102 -11.11 -2.97 16.08
C LYS A 102 -10.21 -3.54 15.00
N ILE A 103 -8.91 -3.49 15.24
CA ILE A 103 -7.91 -4.20 14.44
C ILE A 103 -7.29 -5.22 15.37
N ASP A 104 -7.39 -6.49 15.00
CA ASP A 104 -6.86 -7.62 15.78
C ASP A 104 -7.41 -7.66 17.21
N GLY A 105 -8.70 -7.35 17.35
CA GLY A 105 -9.39 -7.28 18.64
C GLY A 105 -9.14 -5.99 19.43
N GLN A 106 -8.13 -5.19 19.07
CA GLN A 106 -7.82 -3.93 19.76
C GLN A 106 -8.54 -2.74 19.12
N VAL A 107 -9.15 -1.89 19.94
CA VAL A 107 -9.83 -0.68 19.47
C VAL A 107 -8.81 0.29 18.90
N GLN A 108 -8.96 0.63 17.61
CA GLN A 108 -8.04 1.54 16.93
C GLN A 108 -8.69 2.90 16.67
N THR A 109 -8.11 3.95 17.26
CA THR A 109 -8.58 5.33 17.08
C THR A 109 -7.77 6.11 16.04
N ASP A 110 -6.54 5.67 15.72
CA ASP A 110 -5.71 6.35 14.72
C ASP A 110 -6.24 6.09 13.31
N VAL A 111 -6.57 7.20 12.64
CA VAL A 111 -7.07 7.25 11.27
C VAL A 111 -6.01 6.84 10.25
N THR A 112 -4.73 7.01 10.59
CA THR A 112 -3.58 6.68 9.75
C THR A 112 -2.91 5.37 10.12
N TYR A 113 -3.55 4.54 10.96
CA TYR A 113 -3.02 3.24 11.34
C TYR A 113 -2.78 2.37 10.10
N PRO A 114 -1.55 1.83 9.91
CA PRO A 114 -1.21 0.99 8.76
C PRO A 114 -1.69 -0.45 9.00
N ALA A 115 -2.93 -0.75 8.59
CA ALA A 115 -3.41 -2.12 8.57
C ALA A 115 -2.72 -2.88 7.42
N GLY A 116 -2.15 -4.04 7.69
CA GLY A 116 -1.33 -4.79 6.73
C GLY A 116 -1.98 -6.08 6.25
N PHE A 117 -1.17 -6.85 5.54
CA PHE A 117 -1.55 -8.20 5.12
C PHE A 117 -1.93 -9.05 6.34
N MET A 118 -3.07 -9.74 6.26
CA MET A 118 -3.63 -10.62 7.30
C MET A 118 -4.19 -9.96 8.57
N ASP A 119 -4.29 -8.65 8.60
CA ASP A 119 -4.97 -8.00 9.72
C ASP A 119 -6.47 -8.23 9.63
N VAL A 120 -7.07 -8.48 10.79
CA VAL A 120 -8.51 -8.66 10.93
C VAL A 120 -9.11 -7.36 11.43
N ILE A 121 -9.93 -6.72 10.60
CA ILE A 121 -10.62 -5.48 10.91
C ILE A 121 -12.08 -5.81 11.22
N SER A 122 -12.49 -5.59 12.47
CA SER A 122 -13.86 -5.84 12.94
C SER A 122 -14.57 -4.51 13.18
N ILE A 123 -15.82 -4.41 12.72
CA ILE A 123 -16.67 -3.23 12.95
C ILE A 123 -17.88 -3.67 13.79
N ASP A 124 -17.82 -3.38 15.08
CA ASP A 124 -18.79 -3.90 16.06
C ASP A 124 -20.24 -3.47 15.75
N LYS A 125 -20.42 -2.25 15.23
CA LYS A 125 -21.74 -1.65 14.99
C LYS A 125 -22.56 -2.39 13.94
N ILE A 126 -21.88 -2.89 12.90
CA ILE A 126 -22.51 -3.63 11.78
C ILE A 126 -22.29 -5.14 11.90
N ARG A 127 -21.46 -5.59 12.85
CA ARG A 127 -21.09 -7.00 13.09
C ARG A 127 -20.43 -7.68 11.89
N GLU A 128 -19.69 -6.90 11.10
CA GLU A 128 -18.93 -7.38 9.95
C GLU A 128 -17.44 -7.40 10.28
N ASN A 129 -16.77 -8.43 9.76
CA ASN A 129 -15.35 -8.64 9.94
C ASN A 129 -14.69 -8.77 8.58
N TYR A 130 -13.53 -8.17 8.45
CA TYR A 130 -12.78 -8.09 7.22
C TYR A 130 -11.35 -8.57 7.43
N CYS A 131 -10.84 -9.34 6.49
CA CYS A 131 -9.43 -9.71 6.40
C CYS A 131 -8.80 -9.01 5.21
N LEU A 132 -7.65 -8.37 5.42
CA LEU A 132 -6.87 -7.76 4.34
C LEU A 132 -6.00 -8.81 3.64
N LEU A 133 -6.31 -9.07 2.38
CA LEU A 133 -5.57 -9.99 1.51
C LEU A 133 -4.99 -9.25 0.31
N CYS A 134 -3.95 -9.82 -0.30
CA CYS A 134 -3.38 -9.30 -1.53
C CYS A 134 -4.03 -9.97 -2.74
N ASP A 135 -4.48 -9.17 -3.70
CA ASP A 135 -4.90 -9.65 -5.02
C ASP A 135 -3.68 -9.95 -5.89
N THR A 136 -3.88 -10.81 -6.88
CA THR A 136 -2.99 -11.14 -7.99
C THR A 136 -2.54 -9.93 -8.82
N LYS A 137 -3.26 -8.81 -8.74
CA LYS A 137 -2.91 -7.53 -9.38
C LYS A 137 -2.03 -6.64 -8.49
N GLY A 138 -1.80 -7.05 -7.25
CA GLY A 138 -0.96 -6.35 -6.29
C GLY A 138 -1.67 -5.28 -5.47
N HIS A 139 -2.99 -5.39 -5.31
CA HIS A 139 -3.80 -4.50 -4.50
C HIS A 139 -4.28 -5.18 -3.23
N PHE A 140 -4.56 -4.42 -2.18
CA PHE A 140 -5.28 -4.97 -1.03
C PHE A 140 -6.75 -5.16 -1.38
N THR A 141 -7.22 -6.40 -1.28
CA THR A 141 -8.64 -6.76 -1.36
C THR A 141 -9.18 -6.88 0.05
N VAL A 142 -10.28 -6.16 0.29
CA VAL A 142 -11.07 -6.30 1.50
C VAL A 142 -11.94 -7.53 1.34
N ARG A 143 -11.73 -8.52 2.21
CA ARG A 143 -12.46 -9.78 2.16
C ARG A 143 -13.28 -9.95 3.42
N GLU A 144 -14.57 -10.13 3.27
CA GLU A 144 -15.46 -10.46 4.39
C GLU A 144 -15.16 -11.87 4.92
N ILE A 145 -15.14 -11.99 6.25
CA ILE A 145 -14.90 -13.22 6.98
C ILE A 145 -15.99 -13.44 8.02
N THR A 146 -16.20 -14.71 8.39
CA THR A 146 -17.13 -15.05 9.47
C THR A 146 -16.57 -14.66 10.84
N THR A 147 -17.44 -14.58 11.84
CA THR A 147 -17.03 -14.30 13.24
C THR A 147 -16.13 -15.39 13.82
N GLU A 148 -16.21 -16.63 13.31
CA GLU A 148 -15.34 -17.74 13.73
C GLU A 148 -13.92 -17.61 13.15
N GLU A 149 -13.81 -17.27 11.86
CA GLU A 149 -12.53 -16.98 11.21
C GLU A 149 -11.88 -15.73 11.80
N ALA A 150 -12.67 -14.73 12.18
CA ALA A 150 -12.17 -13.47 12.75
C ALA A 150 -11.45 -13.63 14.09
N LYS A 151 -11.66 -14.74 14.82
CA LYS A 151 -10.97 -15.02 16.09
C LYS A 151 -9.51 -15.43 15.91
N HIS A 152 -9.13 -15.86 14.71
CA HIS A 152 -7.83 -16.47 14.45
C HIS A 152 -7.10 -15.79 13.29
N LYS A 153 -5.78 -15.69 13.40
CA LYS A 153 -4.87 -15.36 12.28
C LYS A 153 -4.12 -16.60 11.80
N LEU A 154 -3.44 -16.53 10.65
CA LEU A 154 -2.66 -17.66 10.11
C LEU A 154 -1.41 -17.99 10.91
N CYS A 155 -0.78 -17.00 11.54
CA CYS A 155 -0.10 -17.30 12.78
C CYS A 155 -1.24 -17.69 13.71
N LYS A 156 -1.50 -18.99 13.83
CA LYS A 156 -2.58 -19.54 14.65
C LYS A 156 -2.30 -19.12 16.08
N ILE A 157 -2.79 -17.93 16.38
CA ILE A 157 -2.69 -17.16 17.60
C ILE A 157 -4.13 -16.86 17.92
N ASP A 158 -4.52 -17.22 19.13
CA ASP A 158 -5.78 -16.79 19.68
C ASP A 158 -5.69 -15.28 19.95
N LEU A 159 -6.51 -14.48 19.26
CA LEU A 159 -6.46 -13.02 19.34
C LEU A 159 -6.84 -12.48 20.72
N GLU A 160 -7.61 -13.24 21.50
CA GLU A 160 -8.00 -12.81 22.85
C GLU A 160 -6.85 -13.06 23.85
N THR A 161 -6.21 -14.24 23.77
CA THR A 161 -5.17 -14.64 24.73
C THR A 161 -3.75 -14.30 24.27
N GLY A 162 -3.55 -13.98 22.99
CA GLY A 162 -2.25 -13.78 22.37
C GLY A 162 -1.37 -15.04 22.31
N LYS A 163 -1.91 -16.23 22.64
CA LYS A 163 -1.17 -17.49 22.68
C LYS A 163 -1.17 -18.17 21.32
N ILE A 164 -0.03 -18.76 20.96
CA ILE A 164 0.11 -19.57 19.75
C ILE A 164 -0.62 -20.90 19.97
N THR A 165 -1.63 -21.18 19.14
CA THR A 165 -2.40 -22.42 19.14
C THR A 165 -1.76 -23.47 18.24
N ASP A 166 -1.30 -23.09 17.05
CA ASP A 166 -0.62 -23.99 16.11
C ASP A 166 0.37 -23.22 15.23
N PHE A 167 1.24 -23.94 14.53
CA PHE A 167 2.12 -23.36 13.53
C PHE A 167 2.21 -24.26 12.30
N ILE A 168 2.35 -23.64 11.12
CA ILE A 168 2.56 -24.35 9.85
C ILE A 168 4.03 -24.18 9.48
N LYS A 169 4.75 -25.29 9.36
CA LYS A 169 6.16 -25.26 8.95
C LYS A 169 6.28 -24.82 7.49
N PHE A 170 7.33 -24.06 7.19
CA PHE A 170 7.74 -23.82 5.81
C PHE A 170 8.37 -25.10 5.27
N ASP A 171 7.66 -25.80 4.40
CA ASP A 171 8.12 -27.05 3.79
C ASP A 171 7.56 -27.17 2.38
N THR A 172 8.22 -28.00 1.58
CA THR A 172 7.76 -28.36 0.24
C THR A 172 6.40 -29.05 0.32
N GLY A 173 5.52 -28.76 -0.62
CA GLY A 173 4.16 -29.31 -0.66
C GLY A 173 3.13 -28.49 0.11
N ASN A 174 3.53 -27.49 0.88
CA ASN A 174 2.59 -26.59 1.55
C ASN A 174 2.09 -25.48 0.63
N LEU A 175 0.86 -25.01 0.90
CA LEU A 175 0.23 -23.93 0.15
C LEU A 175 0.78 -22.59 0.64
N CYS A 176 1.15 -21.73 -0.30
CA CYS A 176 1.71 -20.42 -0.01
C CYS A 176 1.08 -19.31 -0.85
N MET A 177 1.11 -18.10 -0.31
CA MET A 177 0.79 -16.86 -1.00
C MET A 177 2.05 -16.01 -1.10
N VAL A 178 2.21 -15.33 -2.22
CA VAL A 178 3.28 -14.35 -2.41
C VAL A 178 2.84 -12.98 -1.87
N THR A 179 3.65 -12.36 -1.00
CA THR A 179 3.37 -11.08 -0.34
C THR A 179 4.16 -9.90 -0.91
N GLY A 180 5.00 -10.11 -1.93
CA GLY A 180 5.76 -9.04 -2.56
C GLY A 180 6.36 -9.39 -3.92
N SER A 181 6.98 -8.41 -4.58
CA SER A 181 7.53 -8.52 -5.95
C SER A 181 6.44 -8.66 -7.04
N ALA A 182 6.84 -9.04 -8.25
CA ALA A 182 5.96 -9.10 -9.43
C ALA A 182 4.88 -10.19 -9.34
N ASN A 183 5.11 -11.23 -8.52
CA ASN A 183 4.17 -12.35 -8.32
C ASN A 183 3.23 -12.13 -7.12
N LEU A 184 3.15 -10.91 -6.57
CA LEU A 184 2.30 -10.54 -5.43
C LEU A 184 0.85 -11.04 -5.59
N GLY A 185 0.30 -11.62 -4.53
CA GLY A 185 -1.06 -12.14 -4.44
C GLY A 185 -1.31 -13.45 -5.18
N ARG A 186 -0.29 -14.04 -5.82
CA ARG A 186 -0.39 -15.38 -6.38
C ARG A 186 -0.35 -16.44 -5.29
N ILE A 187 -1.13 -17.51 -5.47
CA ILE A 187 -1.24 -18.62 -4.52
C ILE A 187 -0.92 -19.94 -5.23
N GLY A 188 0.02 -20.69 -4.66
CA GLY A 188 0.42 -21.98 -5.19
C GLY A 188 1.13 -22.85 -4.16
N VAL A 189 1.46 -24.07 -4.57
CA VAL A 189 2.16 -25.05 -3.75
C VAL A 189 3.67 -24.88 -3.92
N ILE A 190 4.41 -24.90 -2.81
CA ILE A 190 5.86 -24.84 -2.81
C ILE A 190 6.40 -26.15 -3.41
N THR A 191 7.20 -26.07 -4.46
CA THR A 191 7.78 -27.27 -5.13
C THR A 191 9.22 -27.50 -4.75
N ASN A 192 10.03 -26.45 -4.68
CA ASN A 192 11.45 -26.56 -4.34
C ASN A 192 11.95 -25.26 -3.69
N ARG A 193 12.94 -25.38 -2.80
CA ARG A 193 13.69 -24.27 -2.23
C ARG A 193 15.16 -24.42 -2.60
N GLU A 194 15.64 -23.47 -3.40
CA GLU A 194 17.04 -23.29 -3.72
C GLU A 194 17.69 -22.40 -2.65
N ARG A 195 18.68 -22.95 -1.96
CA ARG A 195 19.44 -22.21 -0.95
C ARG A 195 20.68 -21.62 -1.57
N HIS A 196 20.88 -20.32 -1.36
CA HIS A 196 22.06 -19.61 -1.83
C HIS A 196 22.75 -18.94 -0.64
N PRO A 197 23.80 -19.56 -0.07
CA PRO A 197 24.53 -18.99 1.06
C PRO A 197 25.04 -17.58 0.73
N GLY A 198 24.74 -16.60 1.59
CA GLY A 198 25.11 -15.19 1.39
C GLY A 198 24.20 -14.42 0.42
N SER A 199 23.15 -15.05 -0.11
CA SER A 199 22.21 -14.47 -1.07
C SER A 199 20.76 -14.76 -0.65
N CYS A 200 19.79 -14.25 -1.40
CA CYS A 200 18.39 -14.57 -1.17
C CYS A 200 18.09 -16.00 -1.62
N ASP A 201 17.57 -16.83 -0.72
CA ASP A 201 16.99 -18.12 -1.08
C ASP A 201 15.83 -17.93 -2.07
N VAL A 202 15.83 -18.75 -3.12
CA VAL A 202 14.82 -18.75 -4.18
C VAL A 202 13.90 -19.93 -3.97
N VAL A 203 12.60 -19.70 -4.10
CA VAL A 203 11.60 -20.74 -3.90
C VAL A 203 10.71 -20.78 -5.13
N HIS A 204 10.57 -22.00 -5.65
CA HIS A 204 9.72 -22.33 -6.77
C HIS A 204 8.33 -22.70 -6.26
N VAL A 205 7.32 -22.11 -6.91
CA VAL A 205 5.91 -22.26 -6.56
C VAL A 205 5.15 -22.64 -7.82
N LYS A 206 4.19 -23.57 -7.67
CA LYS A 206 3.31 -24.01 -8.75
C LYS A 206 1.86 -23.72 -8.41
N ASP A 207 1.18 -22.98 -9.28
CA ASP A 207 -0.24 -22.66 -9.13
C ASP A 207 -1.14 -23.86 -9.45
N ALA A 208 -2.41 -23.75 -9.08
CA ALA A 208 -3.44 -24.73 -9.42
C ALA A 208 -3.61 -24.94 -10.94
N ASN A 209 -3.31 -23.92 -11.76
CA ASN A 209 -3.35 -24.00 -13.23
C ASN A 209 -2.09 -24.63 -13.84
N GLY A 210 -1.14 -25.07 -13.02
CA GLY A 210 0.13 -25.66 -13.48
C GLY A 210 1.21 -24.66 -13.88
N ASN A 211 0.94 -23.35 -13.80
CA ASN A 211 1.94 -22.31 -14.00
C ASN A 211 2.96 -22.36 -12.86
N SER A 212 4.26 -22.36 -13.20
CA SER A 212 5.34 -22.29 -12.24
C SER A 212 5.98 -20.91 -12.26
N PHE A 213 6.34 -20.38 -11.09
CA PHE A 213 7.12 -19.16 -10.94
C PHE A 213 8.03 -19.24 -9.72
N ALA A 214 9.00 -18.34 -9.65
CA ALA A 214 9.96 -18.26 -8.55
C ALA A 214 9.85 -16.92 -7.82
N THR A 215 10.06 -16.94 -6.51
CA THR A 215 10.17 -15.73 -5.67
C THR A 215 11.22 -15.91 -4.59
N ARG A 216 11.63 -14.81 -3.95
CA ARG A 216 12.51 -14.85 -2.79
C ARG A 216 11.77 -15.41 -1.58
N LEU A 217 12.46 -16.14 -0.72
CA LEU A 217 11.91 -16.68 0.53
C LEU A 217 11.22 -15.60 1.39
N SER A 218 11.76 -14.38 1.43
CA SER A 218 11.20 -13.25 2.20
C SER A 218 9.79 -12.85 1.79
N ASN A 219 9.38 -13.18 0.57
CA ASN A 219 8.09 -12.80 0.00
C ASN A 219 7.09 -13.96 0.00
N ILE A 220 7.44 -15.08 0.60
CA ILE A 220 6.55 -16.24 0.68
C ILE A 220 5.92 -16.32 2.05
N PHE A 221 4.60 -16.46 2.05
CA PHE A 221 3.82 -16.64 3.24
C PHE A 221 3.04 -17.96 3.16
N VAL A 222 3.26 -18.86 4.10
CA VAL A 222 2.60 -20.18 4.11
C VAL A 222 1.19 -20.01 4.67
N ILE A 223 0.20 -20.47 3.90
CA ILE A 223 -1.22 -20.29 4.21
C ILE A 223 -1.95 -21.60 4.52
N GLY A 224 -1.33 -22.74 4.27
CA GLY A 224 -1.98 -24.04 4.43
C GLY A 224 -1.02 -25.22 4.38
N LYS A 225 -1.44 -26.35 4.92
CA LYS A 225 -0.69 -27.61 4.89
C LYS A 225 -1.21 -28.47 3.75
N GLY A 226 -0.35 -28.83 2.80
CA GLY A 226 -0.79 -29.51 1.58
C GLY A 226 -1.82 -28.67 0.80
N ASN A 227 -2.93 -29.31 0.41
CA ASN A 227 -4.05 -28.64 -0.27
C ASN A 227 -5.06 -28.00 0.70
N ASN A 228 -4.92 -28.22 2.02
CA ASN A 228 -5.83 -27.67 3.02
C ASN A 228 -5.47 -26.22 3.31
N GLN A 229 -6.41 -25.33 2.99
CA GLN A 229 -6.27 -23.90 3.21
C GLN A 229 -6.53 -23.56 4.68
N GLY A 230 -5.63 -22.80 5.31
CA GLY A 230 -5.81 -22.31 6.68
C GLY A 230 -6.61 -21.00 6.76
N ILE A 231 -6.85 -20.36 5.61
CA ILE A 231 -7.72 -19.18 5.47
C ILE A 231 -8.58 -19.32 4.24
N SER A 232 -9.67 -18.58 4.28
CA SER A 232 -10.50 -18.36 3.12
C SER A 232 -9.73 -17.50 2.08
N LEU A 233 -9.72 -17.92 0.80
CA LEU A 233 -8.98 -17.26 -0.30
C LEU A 233 -9.82 -16.25 -1.12
N PRO A 234 -9.22 -15.15 -1.64
CA PRO A 234 -9.97 -14.11 -2.34
C PRO A 234 -10.53 -14.63 -3.68
N CYS A 235 -11.43 -13.85 -4.27
CA CYS A 235 -12.04 -14.18 -5.57
C CYS A 235 -10.95 -14.44 -6.62
N GLY A 236 -10.99 -15.60 -7.27
CA GLY A 236 -9.95 -16.06 -8.21
C GLY A 236 -8.84 -16.91 -7.59
N LYS A 237 -8.90 -17.23 -6.28
CA LYS A 237 -8.01 -18.19 -5.59
C LYS A 237 -6.51 -17.93 -5.77
N GLY A 238 -6.13 -16.67 -6.01
CA GLY A 238 -4.73 -16.29 -6.26
C GLY A 238 -4.18 -16.72 -7.63
N ILE A 239 -5.04 -17.05 -8.60
CA ILE A 239 -4.61 -17.41 -9.95
C ILE A 239 -4.51 -16.14 -10.79
N HIS A 240 -3.30 -15.79 -11.21
CA HIS A 240 -3.08 -14.66 -12.11
C HIS A 240 -3.35 -15.07 -13.56
N LEU A 241 -4.39 -14.51 -14.16
CA LEU A 241 -4.74 -14.73 -15.56
C LEU A 241 -3.82 -13.94 -16.50
N THR A 242 -3.62 -14.45 -17.71
CA THR A 242 -2.94 -13.68 -18.76
C THR A 242 -3.79 -12.49 -19.19
N ILE A 243 -3.15 -11.46 -19.75
CA ILE A 243 -3.81 -10.21 -20.17
C ILE A 243 -4.98 -10.49 -21.12
N ALA A 244 -4.81 -11.42 -22.07
CA ALA A 244 -5.87 -11.84 -22.98
C ALA A 244 -7.07 -12.44 -22.23
N LYS A 245 -6.82 -13.39 -21.31
CA LYS A 245 -7.87 -14.04 -20.52
C LYS A 245 -8.60 -13.05 -19.59
N ASP A 246 -7.88 -12.11 -18.97
CA ASP A 246 -8.50 -11.07 -18.14
C ASP A 246 -9.35 -10.12 -18.98
N ARG A 247 -8.92 -9.78 -20.21
CA ARG A 247 -9.70 -8.98 -21.16
C ARG A 247 -10.98 -9.69 -21.56
N ASP A 248 -10.90 -10.95 -21.98
CA ASP A 248 -12.06 -11.72 -22.43
C ASP A 248 -13.08 -11.89 -21.30
N LYS A 249 -12.60 -12.17 -20.07
CA LYS A 249 -13.44 -12.23 -18.87
C LYS A 249 -14.18 -10.91 -18.60
N ARG A 250 -13.52 -9.77 -18.77
CA ARG A 250 -14.16 -8.44 -18.60
C ARG A 250 -15.19 -8.15 -19.69
N LEU A 251 -14.91 -8.51 -20.94
CA LEU A 251 -15.84 -8.34 -22.06
C LEU A 251 -17.10 -9.19 -21.86
N ALA A 252 -16.92 -10.47 -21.49
CA ALA A 252 -18.03 -11.37 -21.19
C ALA A 252 -18.88 -10.86 -20.02
N ALA A 253 -18.26 -10.39 -18.93
CA ALA A 253 -18.99 -9.84 -17.79
C ALA A 253 -19.83 -8.61 -18.17
N LYS A 254 -19.27 -7.71 -19.01
CA LYS A 254 -19.98 -6.53 -19.51
C LYS A 254 -21.16 -6.89 -20.41
N GLN A 255 -21.01 -7.92 -21.23
CA GLN A 255 -22.09 -8.43 -22.10
C GLN A 255 -23.20 -9.10 -21.31
N SER A 256 -22.88 -9.80 -20.21
CA SER A 256 -23.89 -10.45 -19.37
C SER A 256 -24.68 -9.51 -18.45
N SER A 257 -24.15 -8.30 -18.20
CA SER A 257 -24.74 -7.31 -17.30
C SER A 257 -25.58 -6.24 -18.02
N GLY A 258 -25.66 -6.30 -19.34
CA GLY A 258 -26.50 -5.42 -20.17
C GLY A 258 -27.74 -6.17 -20.64
#